data_AF-A0AAE1Q7E7-F1
#
_entry.id   AF-A0AAE1Q7E7-F1
#
_cell.length_a   1.000
_cell.length_b   1.000
_cell.length_c   1.000
_cell.angle_alpha   90.00
_cell.angle_beta   90.00
_cell.angle_gamma   90.00
#
_symmetry.space_group_name_H-M   'P 1'
#
loop_
_entity.id
_entity.type
_entity.pdbx_description
1 polymer ?
#
loop_
_entity_poly.entity_id
_entity_poly.type
_entity_poly.pdbx_seq_one_letter_code
_entity_poly.pdbx_strand_id
1 'polypeptide(L)'
;MFMPPNTTAVIQPMDQGIISTFKANYQRRTMKQLLDATDKPDKPTIKQFWSNYNIKKSIDNIDAAWKEVSENVMNGSWRKLWEDCVTNFTGFPDLKDVRKDLVRLSHSAGFNEVDEEDIQQLFDSHEEPLSNEDLMEIEQERALADQEDNDDDAPRRELGIKELREAFQHIEKGMELFREYDLNPARSGEATQAVEQALKAY
;
A
#
# COMPACT_ATOMS: atom_id res chain seq x y z
N MET A 1 -29.40 4.44 -29.86
CA MET A 1 -28.29 4.30 -30.83
C MET A 1 -27.63 2.95 -30.55
N PHE A 2 -27.60 2.04 -31.52
CA PHE A 2 -26.94 0.73 -31.39
C PHE A 2 -25.64 0.78 -32.18
N MET A 3 -24.52 0.44 -31.56
CA MET A 3 -23.23 0.35 -32.23
C MET A 3 -22.88 -1.13 -32.45
N PRO A 4 -22.28 -1.49 -33.60
CA PRO A 4 -21.86 -2.85 -33.86
C PRO A 4 -20.74 -3.29 -32.89
N PRO A 5 -20.58 -4.61 -32.65
CA PRO A 5 -19.52 -5.14 -31.79
C PRO A 5 -18.13 -4.65 -32.23
N ASN A 6 -17.18 -4.53 -31.28
CA ASN A 6 -15.78 -4.13 -31.50
C ASN A 6 -15.54 -2.68 -31.98
N THR A 7 -16.46 -1.76 -31.70
CA THR A 7 -16.29 -0.34 -32.04
C THR A 7 -15.63 0.51 -30.94
N THR A 8 -15.38 -0.05 -29.75
CA THR A 8 -14.91 0.68 -28.56
C THR A 8 -13.63 1.48 -28.83
N ALA A 9 -12.55 0.84 -29.30
CA ALA A 9 -11.28 1.53 -29.54
C ALA A 9 -11.30 2.54 -30.71
N VAL A 10 -12.28 2.43 -31.63
CA VAL A 10 -12.47 3.41 -32.71
C VAL A 10 -13.23 4.63 -32.18
N ILE A 11 -14.17 4.42 -31.26
CA ILE A 11 -15.09 5.44 -30.80
C ILE A 11 -14.63 6.12 -29.50
N GLN A 12 -13.75 5.49 -28.74
CA GLN A 12 -13.25 6.02 -27.48
C GLN A 12 -11.86 6.63 -27.69
N PRO A 13 -11.71 7.96 -27.63
CA PRO A 13 -10.40 8.62 -27.72
C PRO A 13 -9.42 8.11 -26.65
N MET A 14 -9.93 7.79 -25.46
CA MET A 14 -9.12 7.31 -24.34
C MET A 14 -8.31 6.06 -24.69
N ASP A 15 -8.91 5.14 -25.44
CA ASP A 15 -8.30 3.87 -25.89
C ASP A 15 -7.32 4.05 -27.06
N GLN A 16 -7.25 5.25 -27.66
CA GLN A 16 -6.39 5.50 -28.82
C GLN A 16 -4.94 5.83 -28.44
N GLY A 17 -4.59 5.81 -27.16
CA GLY A 17 -3.20 6.00 -26.69
C GLY A 17 -3.08 6.80 -25.40
N ILE A 18 -4.16 7.45 -24.94
CA ILE A 18 -4.15 8.19 -23.67
C ILE A 18 -3.98 7.21 -22.51
N ILE A 19 -4.81 6.16 -22.43
CA ILE A 19 -4.76 5.20 -21.32
C ILE A 19 -3.40 4.50 -21.25
N SER A 20 -2.85 4.02 -22.36
CA SER A 20 -1.56 3.33 -22.37
C SER A 20 -0.41 4.25 -21.95
N THR A 21 -0.38 5.49 -22.47
CA THR A 21 0.63 6.49 -22.07
C THR A 21 0.50 6.84 -20.59
N PHE A 22 -0.72 7.02 -20.10
CA PHE A 22 -1.00 7.31 -18.70
C PHE A 22 -0.56 6.16 -17.78
N LYS A 23 -0.97 4.91 -18.07
CA LYS A 23 -0.57 3.71 -17.31
C LYS A 23 0.95 3.60 -17.23
N ALA A 24 1.63 3.76 -18.36
CA ALA A 24 3.10 3.69 -18.44
C ALA A 24 3.78 4.77 -17.58
N ASN A 25 3.30 6.02 -17.63
CA ASN A 25 3.82 7.11 -16.81
C ASN A 25 3.58 6.87 -15.31
N TYR A 26 2.39 6.39 -14.94
CA TYR A 26 2.05 6.06 -13.55
C TYR A 26 2.96 4.98 -12.98
N GLN A 27 3.16 3.88 -13.71
CA GLN A 27 4.03 2.78 -13.29
C GLN A 27 5.49 3.24 -13.15
N ARG A 28 6.01 3.98 -14.14
CA ARG A 28 7.38 4.52 -14.11
C ARG A 28 7.58 5.43 -12.88
N ARG A 29 6.61 6.28 -12.56
CA ARG A 29 6.67 7.13 -11.36
C ARG A 29 6.68 6.33 -10.08
N THR A 30 5.79 5.35 -9.98
CA THR A 30 5.65 4.52 -8.77
C THR A 30 6.96 3.76 -8.50
N MET A 31 7.58 3.18 -9.54
CA MET A 31 8.87 2.50 -9.41
C MET A 31 10.02 3.45 -9.05
N LYS A 32 10.04 4.67 -9.61
CA LYS A 32 11.03 5.70 -9.20
C LYS A 32 10.87 6.08 -7.73
N GLN A 33 9.64 6.28 -7.26
CA GLN A 33 9.37 6.56 -5.85
C GLN A 33 9.77 5.42 -4.94
N LEU A 34 9.55 4.18 -5.36
CA LEU A 34 10.01 2.99 -4.63
C LEU A 34 11.53 3.05 -4.45
N LEU A 35 12.28 3.20 -5.53
CA LEU A 35 13.75 3.28 -5.48
C LEU A 35 14.24 4.46 -4.64
N ASP A 36 13.70 5.65 -4.90
CA ASP A 36 14.03 6.85 -4.13
C ASP A 36 13.73 6.66 -2.64
N ALA A 37 12.77 5.80 -2.28
CA ALA A 37 12.44 5.48 -0.91
C ALA A 37 13.22 4.30 -0.33
N THR A 38 13.96 3.49 -1.11
CA THR A 38 14.68 2.29 -0.63
C THR A 38 16.21 2.33 -0.85
N ASP A 39 16.74 3.27 -1.64
CA ASP A 39 18.15 3.33 -2.09
C ASP A 39 19.22 3.66 -0.99
N LYS A 40 18.88 3.63 0.31
CA LYS A 40 19.83 3.97 1.39
C LYS A 40 19.72 2.99 2.58
N PRO A 41 20.81 2.78 3.34
CA PRO A 41 20.82 1.78 4.42
C PRO A 41 19.82 2.04 5.56
N ASP A 42 19.42 3.30 5.81
CA ASP A 42 18.46 3.67 6.87
C ASP A 42 17.02 3.84 6.36
N LYS A 43 16.72 3.35 5.16
CA LYS A 43 15.43 3.55 4.49
C LYS A 43 14.49 2.34 4.64
N PRO A 44 13.16 2.56 4.48
CA PRO A 44 12.19 1.48 4.54
C PRO A 44 12.50 0.39 3.52
N THR A 45 12.17 -0.85 3.87
CA THR A 45 12.18 -1.97 2.93
C THR A 45 11.10 -1.78 1.85
N ILE A 46 11.19 -2.52 0.75
CA ILE A 46 10.15 -2.53 -0.30
C ILE A 46 8.77 -2.86 0.29
N LYS A 47 8.72 -3.83 1.21
CA LYS A 47 7.51 -4.19 1.94
C LYS A 47 6.96 -2.99 2.73
N GLN A 48 7.79 -2.32 3.51
CA GLN A 48 7.39 -1.13 4.27
C GLN A 48 6.96 0.04 3.38
N PHE A 49 7.58 0.21 2.21
CA PHE A 49 7.12 1.21 1.24
C PHE A 49 5.68 0.93 0.81
N TRP A 50 5.39 -0.31 0.41
CA TRP A 50 4.06 -0.72 -0.05
C TRP A 50 3.01 -0.70 1.06
N SER A 51 3.34 -1.12 2.29
CA SER A 51 2.44 -0.98 3.45
C SER A 51 2.09 0.48 3.74
N ASN A 52 3.00 1.41 3.44
CA ASN A 52 2.78 2.85 3.58
C ASN A 52 2.23 3.50 2.30
N TYR A 53 1.97 2.74 1.23
CA TYR A 53 1.44 3.25 -0.03
C TYR A 53 -0.08 3.32 0.05
N ASN A 54 -0.60 4.52 0.33
CA ASN A 54 -2.03 4.75 0.56
C ASN A 54 -2.73 5.43 -0.62
N ILE A 55 -4.06 5.50 -0.56
CA ILE A 55 -4.91 6.10 -1.61
C ILE A 55 -4.48 7.53 -1.95
N LYS A 56 -4.05 8.33 -0.95
CA LYS A 56 -3.58 9.69 -1.22
C LYS A 56 -2.35 9.71 -2.13
N LYS A 57 -1.36 8.85 -1.87
CA LYS A 57 -0.17 8.72 -2.75
C LYS A 57 -0.57 8.27 -4.15
N SER A 58 -1.53 7.34 -4.27
CA SER A 58 -2.06 6.93 -5.57
C SER A 58 -2.71 8.10 -6.32
N ILE A 59 -3.52 8.93 -5.65
CA ILE A 59 -4.14 10.13 -6.25
C ILE A 59 -3.08 11.13 -6.70
N ASP A 60 -2.06 11.38 -5.87
CA ASP A 60 -0.95 12.27 -6.24
C ASP A 60 -0.21 11.74 -7.49
N ASN A 61 -0.02 10.42 -7.60
CA ASN A 61 0.58 9.79 -8.78
C ASN A 61 -0.32 9.82 -10.01
N ILE A 62 -1.65 9.71 -9.85
CA ILE A 62 -2.63 9.88 -10.93
C ILE A 62 -2.53 11.30 -11.49
N ASP A 63 -2.59 12.33 -10.64
CA ASP A 63 -2.47 13.73 -11.07
C ASP A 63 -1.16 13.98 -11.83
N ALA A 64 -0.05 13.47 -11.28
CA ALA A 64 1.25 13.69 -11.88
C ALA A 64 1.46 12.91 -13.19
N ALA A 65 0.98 11.67 -13.28
CA ALA A 65 1.03 10.87 -14.50
C ALA A 65 0.14 11.45 -15.60
N TRP A 66 -1.02 12.01 -15.23
CA TRP A 66 -1.93 12.68 -16.17
C TRP A 66 -1.28 13.93 -16.79
N LYS A 67 -0.57 14.73 -15.98
CA LYS A 67 0.19 15.89 -16.47
C LYS A 67 1.33 15.54 -17.42
N GLU A 68 1.82 14.29 -17.39
CA GLU A 68 2.84 13.80 -18.31
C GLU A 68 2.26 13.28 -19.65
N VAL A 69 0.94 13.16 -19.77
CA VAL A 69 0.31 12.88 -21.06
C VAL A 69 0.38 14.13 -21.93
N SER A 70 1.21 14.06 -22.99
CA SER A 70 1.45 15.21 -23.86
C SER A 70 0.21 15.65 -24.65
N GLU A 71 0.15 16.93 -25.00
CA GLU A 71 -0.87 17.48 -25.90
C GLU A 71 -0.92 16.73 -27.24
N ASN A 72 0.23 16.27 -27.75
CA ASN A 72 0.29 15.47 -28.98
C ASN A 72 -0.49 14.15 -28.86
N VAL A 73 -0.43 13.47 -27.69
CA VAL A 73 -1.23 12.25 -27.43
C VAL A 73 -2.71 12.59 -27.31
N MET A 74 -3.04 13.66 -26.58
CA MET A 74 -4.43 14.12 -26.39
C MET A 74 -5.09 14.61 -27.70
N ASN A 75 -4.31 15.18 -28.60
CA ASN A 75 -4.76 15.61 -29.92
C ASN A 75 -4.88 14.40 -30.86
N GLY A 76 -3.86 13.54 -30.90
CA GLY A 76 -3.85 12.34 -31.74
C GLY A 76 -4.95 11.34 -31.42
N SER A 77 -5.43 11.29 -30.18
CA SER A 77 -6.51 10.38 -29.76
C SER A 77 -7.84 10.62 -30.46
N TRP A 78 -8.04 11.79 -31.07
CA TRP A 78 -9.26 12.08 -31.84
C TRP A 78 -9.17 11.62 -33.29
N ARG A 79 -7.99 11.19 -33.76
CA ARG A 79 -7.72 10.98 -35.19
C ARG A 79 -8.67 9.98 -35.85
N LYS A 80 -9.01 8.87 -35.18
CA LYS A 80 -9.94 7.87 -35.75
C LYS A 80 -11.41 8.31 -35.72
N LEU A 81 -11.75 9.31 -34.90
CA LEU A 81 -13.11 9.82 -34.72
C LEU A 81 -13.39 11.06 -35.57
N TRP A 82 -12.44 12.00 -35.58
CA TRP A 82 -12.55 13.28 -36.22
C TRP A 82 -11.17 13.75 -36.66
N GLU A 83 -10.75 13.32 -37.84
CA GLU A 83 -9.42 13.65 -38.37
C GLU A 83 -9.21 15.16 -38.54
N ASP A 84 -10.22 15.92 -38.97
CA ASP A 84 -10.12 17.37 -39.19
C ASP A 84 -9.85 18.18 -37.91
N CYS A 85 -10.14 17.64 -36.71
CA CYS A 85 -9.83 18.33 -35.45
C CYS A 85 -8.40 18.04 -34.95
N VAL A 86 -7.68 17.13 -35.60
CA VAL A 86 -6.31 16.75 -35.25
C VAL A 86 -5.33 17.59 -36.04
N THR A 87 -4.48 18.34 -35.34
CA THR A 87 -3.48 19.22 -35.99
C THR A 87 -2.06 18.88 -35.54
N ASN A 88 -1.09 18.90 -36.46
CA ASN A 88 0.33 18.69 -36.15
C ASN A 88 0.65 17.39 -35.37
N PHE A 89 -0.14 16.33 -35.52
CA PHE A 89 0.10 15.07 -34.83
C PHE A 89 1.34 14.36 -35.36
N THR A 90 2.28 14.05 -34.49
CA THR A 90 3.57 13.43 -34.86
C THR A 90 3.64 11.93 -34.57
N GLY A 91 2.53 11.30 -34.19
CA GLY A 91 2.50 9.90 -33.75
C GLY A 91 2.43 9.75 -32.23
N PHE A 92 1.99 8.60 -31.76
CA PHE A 92 2.00 8.26 -30.33
C PHE A 92 3.43 7.92 -29.88
N PRO A 93 3.80 8.21 -28.63
CA PRO A 93 5.11 7.87 -28.10
C PRO A 93 5.33 6.35 -28.15
N ASP A 94 6.53 5.92 -28.53
CA ASP A 94 6.92 4.51 -28.41
C ASP A 94 7.18 4.20 -26.94
N LEU A 95 6.39 3.28 -26.38
CA LEU A 95 6.52 2.88 -24.98
C LEU A 95 7.70 1.94 -24.74
N LYS A 96 8.44 1.51 -25.77
CA LYS A 96 9.66 0.69 -25.62
C LYS A 96 10.68 1.30 -24.66
N ASP A 97 10.91 2.60 -24.74
CA ASP A 97 11.87 3.27 -23.87
C ASP A 97 11.38 3.30 -22.42
N VAL A 98 10.07 3.47 -22.21
CA VAL A 98 9.46 3.42 -20.88
C VAL A 98 9.52 2.00 -20.31
N ARG A 99 9.29 0.99 -21.15
CA ARG A 99 9.38 -0.42 -20.77
C ARG A 99 10.80 -0.80 -20.36
N LYS A 100 11.80 -0.41 -21.14
CA LYS A 100 13.22 -0.59 -20.77
C LYS A 100 13.60 0.15 -19.51
N ASP A 101 13.08 1.37 -19.32
CA ASP A 101 13.27 2.12 -18.07
C ASP A 101 12.68 1.34 -16.89
N LEU A 102 11.46 0.81 -17.02
CA LEU A 102 10.81 0.01 -15.99
C LEU A 102 11.58 -1.27 -15.66
N VAL A 103 12.05 -2.04 -16.65
CA VAL A 103 12.90 -3.22 -16.41
C VAL A 103 14.14 -2.83 -15.59
N ARG A 104 14.84 -1.75 -15.99
CA ARG A 104 16.00 -1.25 -15.25
C ARG A 104 15.65 -0.84 -13.82
N LEU A 105 14.52 -0.16 -13.62
CA LEU A 105 14.06 0.27 -12.29
C LEU A 105 13.71 -0.96 -11.42
N SER A 106 13.05 -1.97 -11.99
CA SER A 106 12.74 -3.25 -11.33
C SER A 106 14.01 -3.97 -10.87
N HIS A 107 15.02 -4.08 -11.74
CA HIS A 107 16.31 -4.68 -11.40
C HIS A 107 17.01 -3.91 -10.27
N SER A 108 16.97 -2.57 -10.34
CA SER A 108 17.53 -1.71 -9.29
C SER A 108 16.81 -1.88 -7.95
N ALA A 109 15.53 -2.26 -7.98
CA ALA A 109 14.73 -2.57 -6.79
C ALA A 109 14.90 -4.03 -6.35
N GLY A 110 15.78 -4.82 -6.97
CA GLY A 110 16.05 -6.21 -6.61
C GLY A 110 15.17 -7.25 -7.32
N PHE A 111 14.29 -6.83 -8.23
CA PHE A 111 13.48 -7.74 -9.06
C PHE A 111 14.24 -8.16 -10.32
N ASN A 112 15.34 -8.89 -10.15
CA ASN A 112 16.31 -9.19 -11.24
C ASN A 112 15.77 -10.08 -12.36
N GLU A 113 14.68 -10.81 -12.11
CA GLU A 113 14.09 -11.74 -13.07
C GLU A 113 13.09 -11.07 -14.02
N VAL A 114 12.67 -9.81 -13.72
CA VAL A 114 11.69 -9.08 -14.54
C VAL A 114 12.28 -8.74 -15.91
N ASP A 115 11.59 -9.08 -16.98
CA ASP A 115 11.97 -8.74 -18.35
C ASP A 115 10.96 -7.82 -19.07
N GLU A 116 11.18 -7.54 -20.36
CA GLU A 116 10.28 -6.68 -21.13
C GLU A 116 8.90 -7.32 -21.37
N GLU A 117 8.80 -8.66 -21.41
CA GLU A 117 7.53 -9.35 -21.58
C GLU A 117 6.67 -9.22 -20.32
N ASP A 118 7.26 -9.33 -19.14
CA ASP A 118 6.56 -9.11 -17.86
C ASP A 118 5.95 -7.69 -17.78
N ILE A 119 6.72 -6.67 -18.16
CA ILE A 119 6.23 -5.29 -18.17
C ILE A 119 5.14 -5.10 -19.24
N GLN A 120 5.24 -5.79 -20.38
CA GLN A 120 4.21 -5.75 -21.40
C GLN A 120 2.90 -6.36 -20.89
N GLN A 121 2.98 -7.53 -20.24
CA GLN A 121 1.82 -8.14 -19.57
C GLN A 121 1.22 -7.23 -18.50
N LEU A 122 2.05 -6.50 -17.75
CA LEU A 122 1.60 -5.50 -16.76
C LEU A 122 0.91 -4.28 -17.40
N PHE A 123 1.25 -3.90 -18.63
CA PHE A 123 0.54 -2.84 -19.35
C PHE A 123 -0.81 -3.32 -19.88
N ASP A 124 -0.84 -4.56 -20.35
CA ASP A 124 -2.01 -5.22 -20.92
C ASP A 124 -2.96 -5.72 -19.82
N SER A 125 -2.49 -5.81 -18.56
CA SER A 125 -3.33 -6.16 -17.43
C SER A 125 -4.38 -5.09 -17.15
N HIS A 126 -5.54 -5.56 -16.67
CA HIS A 126 -6.71 -4.74 -16.30
C HIS A 126 -7.41 -4.05 -17.47
N GLU A 127 -7.73 -4.79 -18.53
CA GLU A 127 -8.82 -4.39 -19.45
C GLU A 127 -10.20 -4.74 -18.87
N GLU A 128 -10.29 -5.79 -18.06
CA GLU A 128 -11.53 -6.21 -17.40
C GLU A 128 -11.54 -5.80 -15.91
N PRO A 129 -12.68 -5.30 -15.38
CA PRO A 129 -12.83 -5.06 -13.96
C PRO A 129 -12.75 -6.38 -13.19
N LEU A 130 -12.14 -6.35 -12.00
CA LEU A 130 -12.12 -7.50 -11.10
C LEU A 130 -13.55 -8.00 -10.85
N SER A 131 -13.75 -9.30 -10.99
CA SER A 131 -14.99 -9.96 -10.61
C SER A 131 -15.14 -10.01 -9.09
N ASN A 132 -16.35 -10.32 -8.60
CA ASN A 132 -16.56 -10.52 -7.17
C ASN A 132 -15.75 -11.70 -6.65
N GLU A 133 -15.58 -12.73 -7.49
CA GLU A 133 -14.75 -13.89 -7.24
C GLU A 133 -13.28 -13.50 -7.07
N ASP A 134 -12.73 -12.68 -7.98
CA ASP A 134 -11.34 -12.19 -7.86
C ASP A 134 -11.14 -11.36 -6.59
N LEU A 135 -12.12 -10.54 -6.22
CA LEU A 135 -12.07 -9.74 -4.99
C LEU A 135 -12.11 -10.61 -3.73
N MET A 136 -12.90 -11.68 -3.72
CA MET A 136 -12.92 -12.64 -2.61
C MET A 136 -11.60 -13.41 -2.49
N GLU A 137 -11.00 -13.80 -3.62
CA GLU A 137 -9.69 -14.48 -3.64
C GLU A 137 -8.59 -13.58 -3.09
N ILE A 138 -8.53 -12.31 -3.52
CA ILE A 138 -7.58 -11.31 -3.00
C ILE A 138 -7.74 -11.11 -1.49
N GLU A 139 -8.98 -11.05 -0.97
CA GLU A 139 -9.22 -10.90 0.46
C GLU A 139 -8.78 -12.14 1.24
N GLN A 140 -9.00 -13.33 0.68
CA GLN A 140 -8.56 -14.58 1.29
C GLN A 140 -7.03 -14.70 1.32
N GLU A 141 -6.35 -14.34 0.23
CA GLU A 141 -4.88 -14.28 0.17
C GLU A 141 -4.30 -13.29 1.19
N ARG A 142 -4.91 -12.11 1.34
CA ARG A 142 -4.51 -11.14 2.38
C ARG A 142 -4.67 -11.69 3.79
N ALA A 143 -5.81 -12.32 4.07
CA ALA A 143 -6.07 -12.93 5.37
C ALA A 143 -5.08 -14.06 5.71
N LEU A 144 -4.57 -14.78 4.70
CA LEU A 144 -3.53 -15.80 4.86
C LEU A 144 -2.15 -15.16 5.05
N ALA A 145 -1.80 -14.14 4.27
CA ALA A 145 -0.53 -13.42 4.42
C ALA A 145 -0.39 -12.73 5.79
N ASP A 146 -1.47 -12.14 6.31
CA ASP A 146 -1.52 -11.55 7.66
C ASP A 146 -1.38 -12.61 8.78
N GLN A 147 -1.67 -13.88 8.49
CA GLN A 147 -1.44 -15.00 9.42
C GLN A 147 0.00 -15.50 9.36
N GLU A 148 0.63 -15.54 8.18
CA GLU A 148 2.03 -15.96 8.02
C GLU A 148 3.04 -14.91 8.53
N ASP A 149 2.71 -13.62 8.45
CA ASP A 149 3.55 -12.53 9.01
C ASP A 149 3.46 -12.40 10.54
N ASN A 150 2.54 -13.11 11.19
CA ASN A 150 2.33 -13.07 12.65
C ASN A 150 3.22 -14.04 13.44
N ASP A 151 4.03 -14.87 12.80
CA ASP A 151 4.91 -15.80 13.51
C ASP A 151 6.11 -15.10 14.20
N ASP A 152 6.36 -13.82 13.89
CA ASP A 152 7.44 -13.01 14.51
C ASP A 152 6.94 -11.82 15.36
N ASP A 153 5.63 -11.61 15.49
CA ASP A 153 5.03 -10.67 16.45
C ASP A 153 4.06 -11.42 17.36
N ALA A 154 4.62 -12.16 18.31
CA ALA A 154 3.84 -12.71 19.42
C ALA A 154 2.96 -11.58 20.00
N PRO A 155 1.63 -11.77 20.11
CA PRO A 155 0.72 -10.68 20.44
C PRO A 155 1.19 -10.02 21.74
N ARG A 156 1.55 -8.73 21.65
CA ARG A 156 1.83 -7.93 22.84
C ARG A 156 0.59 -8.02 23.71
N ARG A 157 0.71 -8.69 24.86
CA ARG A 157 -0.38 -8.76 25.83
C ARG A 157 -0.68 -7.34 26.30
N GLU A 158 -1.77 -6.78 25.80
CA GLU A 158 -2.26 -5.49 26.28
C GLU A 158 -2.81 -5.65 27.69
N LEU A 159 -2.55 -4.66 28.55
CA LEU A 159 -3.04 -4.65 29.92
C LEU A 159 -4.54 -4.31 29.92
N GLY A 160 -5.38 -5.33 29.82
CA GLY A 160 -6.83 -5.20 29.79
C GLY A 160 -7.49 -5.14 31.18
N ILE A 161 -8.81 -4.93 31.18
CA ILE A 161 -9.62 -4.85 32.41
C ILE A 161 -9.57 -6.16 33.23
N LYS A 162 -9.43 -7.31 32.58
CA LYS A 162 -9.36 -8.61 33.25
C LYS A 162 -8.02 -8.75 33.98
N GLU A 163 -6.93 -8.40 33.30
CA GLU A 163 -5.57 -8.45 33.82
C GLU A 163 -5.38 -7.45 34.97
N LEU A 164 -5.94 -6.23 34.84
CA LEU A 164 -5.97 -5.24 35.93
C LEU A 164 -6.72 -5.75 37.17
N ARG A 165 -7.88 -6.39 36.97
CA ARG A 165 -8.65 -6.96 38.08
C ARG A 165 -7.87 -8.04 38.82
N GLU A 166 -7.25 -8.95 38.09
CA GLU A 166 -6.44 -10.03 38.67
C GLU A 166 -5.22 -9.46 39.41
N ALA A 167 -4.54 -8.48 38.83
CA ALA A 167 -3.42 -7.79 39.47
C ALA A 167 -3.84 -7.12 40.80
N PHE A 168 -4.94 -6.37 40.82
CA PHE A 168 -5.42 -5.73 42.05
C PHE A 168 -5.82 -6.75 43.12
N GLN A 169 -6.44 -7.88 42.74
CA GLN A 169 -6.75 -8.95 43.70
C GLN A 169 -5.49 -9.54 44.33
N HIS A 170 -4.44 -9.76 43.55
CA HIS A 170 -3.18 -10.28 44.07
C HIS A 170 -2.48 -9.28 44.99
N ILE A 171 -2.51 -8.00 44.64
CA ILE A 171 -1.93 -6.94 45.47
C ILE A 171 -2.68 -6.85 46.81
N GLU A 172 -4.01 -6.81 46.79
CA GLU A 172 -4.83 -6.74 48.00
C GLU A 172 -4.56 -7.92 48.94
N LYS A 173 -4.53 -9.15 48.39
CA LYS A 173 -4.18 -10.36 49.14
C LYS A 173 -2.76 -10.31 49.73
N GLY A 174 -1.80 -9.76 48.98
CA GLY A 174 -0.44 -9.55 49.47
C GLY A 174 -0.39 -8.54 50.63
N MET A 175 -1.19 -7.48 50.55
CA MET A 175 -1.28 -6.47 51.61
C MET A 175 -1.95 -7.02 52.87
N GLU A 176 -2.95 -7.89 52.76
CA GLU A 176 -3.54 -8.61 53.89
C GLU A 176 -2.49 -9.45 54.63
N LEU A 177 -1.63 -10.17 53.90
CA LEU A 177 -0.56 -10.96 54.51
C LEU A 177 0.42 -10.09 55.32
N PHE A 178 0.79 -8.90 54.82
CA PHE A 178 1.64 -7.98 55.59
C PHE A 178 0.94 -7.46 56.85
N ARG A 179 -0.37 -7.20 56.80
CA ARG A 179 -1.12 -6.76 57.99
C ARG A 179 -1.26 -7.86 59.03
N GLU A 180 -1.39 -9.11 58.60
CA GLU A 180 -1.63 -10.26 59.47
C GLU A 180 -0.33 -10.79 60.10
N TYR A 181 0.77 -10.83 59.35
CA TYR A 181 2.00 -11.51 59.76
C TYR A 181 3.19 -10.59 60.04
N ASP A 182 3.15 -9.30 59.72
CA ASP A 182 4.22 -8.37 60.10
C ASP A 182 4.07 -7.91 61.56
N LEU A 183 5.01 -8.34 62.41
CA LEU A 183 5.08 -7.92 63.81
C LEU A 183 5.43 -6.44 64.01
N ASN A 184 5.82 -5.72 62.95
CA ASN A 184 6.04 -4.27 62.97
C ASN A 184 4.90 -3.52 62.24
N PRO A 185 3.93 -2.96 62.98
CA PRO A 185 2.75 -2.31 62.38
C PRO A 185 3.09 -1.00 61.65
N ALA A 186 4.17 -0.31 62.02
CA ALA A 186 4.59 0.91 61.34
C ALA A 186 5.12 0.59 59.94
N ARG A 187 5.91 -0.48 59.81
CA ARG A 187 6.47 -0.94 58.54
C ARG A 187 5.39 -1.47 57.60
N SER A 188 4.47 -2.30 58.08
CA SER A 188 3.39 -2.83 57.25
C SER A 188 2.41 -1.73 56.81
N GLY A 189 2.16 -0.74 57.67
CA GLY A 189 1.41 0.46 57.32
C GLY A 189 2.06 1.28 56.20
N GLU A 190 3.36 1.56 56.33
CA GLU A 190 4.13 2.31 55.33
C GLU A 190 4.16 1.59 53.97
N ALA A 191 4.36 0.27 53.96
CA ALA A 191 4.33 -0.55 52.75
C ALA A 191 2.95 -0.49 52.06
N THR A 192 1.86 -0.53 52.84
CA THR A 192 0.49 -0.41 52.31
C THR A 192 0.28 0.93 51.63
N GLN A 193 0.64 2.01 52.30
CA GLN A 193 0.44 3.35 51.77
C GLN A 193 1.25 3.60 50.50
N ALA A 194 2.50 3.10 50.44
CA ALA A 194 3.35 3.23 49.26
C ALA A 194 2.76 2.50 48.04
N VAL A 195 2.24 1.29 48.24
CA VAL A 195 1.59 0.51 47.18
C VAL A 195 0.32 1.20 46.70
N GLU A 196 -0.57 1.63 47.61
CA GLU A 196 -1.79 2.35 47.24
C GLU A 196 -1.50 3.64 46.47
N GLN A 197 -0.44 4.36 46.82
CA GLN A 197 -0.03 5.57 46.10
C GLN A 197 0.45 5.26 44.68
N ALA A 198 1.20 4.17 44.49
CA ALA A 198 1.65 3.74 43.17
C ALA A 198 0.49 3.29 42.28
N LEU A 199 -0.55 2.67 42.85
CA LEU A 199 -1.71 2.20 42.09
C LEU A 199 -2.57 3.32 41.51
N LYS A 200 -2.45 4.58 41.97
CA LYS A 200 -3.16 5.72 41.39
C LYS A 200 -2.78 6.04 39.93
N ALA A 201 -1.68 5.47 39.44
CA ALA A 201 -1.23 5.63 38.07
C ALA A 201 -1.91 4.67 37.07
N TYR A 202 -2.69 3.71 37.58
CA TYR A 202 -3.52 2.78 36.82
C TYR A 202 -5.00 3.18 36.90
#